data_AF-A0A2V8HBN9-F1
#
_entry.id   AF-A0A2V8HBN9-F1
#
_cell.length_a   1.000
_cell.length_b   1.000
_cell.length_c   1.000
_cell.angle_alpha   90.00
_cell.angle_beta   90.00
_cell.angle_gamma   90.00
#
_symmetry.space_group_name_H-M   'P 1'
#
loop_
_entity.id
_entity.type
_entity.pdbx_description
1 polymer ?
#
loop_
_entity_poly.entity_id
_entity_poly.type
_entity_poly.pdbx_seq_one_letter_code
_entity_poly.pdbx_strand_id
1 'polypeptide(L)'
;LPHGGGAFPFIFARVEHGLYHMGSVQLKVERPFREYVRRFHYDYLNYYPEALRFLISEVGPDRIVIGTDLFAARDIEYPNSYVEQLNLPAKDLELILRGNAKRLLRL
;
A
#
# COMPACT_ATOMS: atom_id res chain seq x y z
N LEU A 1 -2.81 1.14 6.26
CA LEU A 1 -1.97 2.33 6.30
C LEU A 1 -2.59 3.33 5.34
N PRO A 2 -3.04 4.47 5.85
CA PRO A 2 -3.71 5.47 5.03
C PRO A 2 -2.74 6.15 4.06
N HIS A 3 -3.28 6.80 3.03
CA HIS A 3 -2.56 7.54 1.99
C HIS A 3 -1.41 6.75 1.34
N GLY A 4 -1.69 5.51 0.93
CA GLY A 4 -0.66 4.62 0.37
C GLY A 4 0.46 4.25 1.34
N GLY A 5 0.32 4.52 2.64
CA GLY A 5 1.40 4.38 3.62
C GLY A 5 2.41 5.54 3.62
N GLY A 6 2.07 6.66 2.98
CA GLY A 6 2.94 7.83 2.87
C GLY A 6 4.26 7.48 2.19
N ALA A 7 5.38 7.94 2.77
CA ALA A 7 6.71 7.66 2.22
C ALA A 7 7.22 6.25 2.53
N PHE A 8 6.59 5.51 3.45
CA PHE A 8 7.15 4.25 3.99
C PHE A 8 7.43 3.19 2.90
N PRO A 9 6.51 2.87 1.97
CA PRO A 9 6.80 1.91 0.90
C PRO A 9 7.91 2.35 -0.05
N PHE A 10 8.20 3.65 -0.16
CA PHE A 10 9.30 4.15 -0.98
C PHE A 10 10.65 4.04 -0.26
N ILE A 11 10.69 4.20 1.06
CA ILE A 11 11.94 4.28 1.83
C ILE A 11 12.29 3.00 2.60
N PHE A 12 11.45 1.95 2.61
CA PHE A 12 11.67 0.78 3.47
C PHE A 12 13.04 0.12 3.25
N ALA A 13 13.51 0.03 2.00
CA ALA A 13 14.80 -0.56 1.68
C ALA A 13 15.97 0.29 2.20
N ARG A 14 15.80 1.63 2.25
CA ARG A 14 16.76 2.53 2.88
C ARG A 14 16.79 2.34 4.40
N VAL A 15 15.63 2.12 5.02
CA VAL A 15 15.53 1.80 6.46
C VAL A 15 16.24 0.47 6.75
N GLU A 16 15.98 -0.56 5.96
CA GLU A 16 16.66 -1.85 6.04
C GLU A 16 18.18 -1.70 5.93
N HIS A 17 18.65 -0.97 4.90
CA HIS A 17 20.07 -0.70 4.72
C HIS A 17 20.68 0.02 5.94
N GLY A 18 19.99 1.02 6.49
CA GLY A 18 20.41 1.72 7.70
C GLY A 18 20.54 0.79 8.91
N LEU A 19 19.57 -0.10 9.13
CA LEU A 19 19.60 -1.07 10.24
C LEU A 19 20.80 -2.01 10.14
N TYR A 20 21.16 -2.48 8.94
CA TYR A 20 22.32 -3.34 8.74
C TYR A 20 23.66 -2.63 8.99
N HIS A 21 23.76 -1.33 8.67
CA HIS A 21 25.05 -0.61 8.67
C HIS A 21 25.28 0.29 9.89
N MET A 22 24.22 0.77 10.55
CA MET A 22 24.33 1.71 11.68
C MET A 22 24.40 1.03 13.04
N GLY A 23 24.51 -0.30 13.08
CA GLY A 23 24.89 -1.02 14.30
C GLY A 23 23.88 -0.93 15.45
N SER A 24 22.57 -0.80 15.18
CA SER A 24 21.57 -0.97 16.23
C SER A 24 21.47 -2.46 16.59
N VAL A 25 22.43 -2.93 17.41
CA VAL A 25 22.62 -4.34 17.82
C VAL A 25 21.35 -4.95 18.46
N GLN A 26 20.38 -4.11 18.86
CA GLN A 26 19.14 -4.51 19.50
C GLN A 26 18.01 -4.92 18.52
N LEU A 27 18.01 -4.43 17.28
CA LEU A 27 16.96 -4.75 16.30
C LEU A 27 17.47 -5.76 15.29
N LYS A 28 17.29 -7.04 15.60
CA LYS A 28 17.46 -8.12 14.63
C LYS A 28 16.17 -8.29 13.85
N VAL A 29 16.23 -8.02 12.55
CA VAL A 29 15.12 -8.31 11.65
C VAL A 29 15.22 -9.79 11.26
N GLU A 30 14.19 -10.57 11.59
CA GLU A 30 14.20 -12.04 11.37
C GLU A 30 13.90 -12.42 9.91
N ARG A 31 13.36 -11.48 9.13
CA ARG A 31 12.93 -11.69 7.75
C ARG A 31 13.36 -10.52 6.86
N PRO A 32 13.36 -10.64 5.53
CA PRO A 32 13.54 -9.50 4.65
C PRO A 32 12.55 -8.38 4.98
N PHE A 33 13.00 -7.12 4.99
CA PHE A 33 12.15 -6.00 5.42
C PHE A 33 10.88 -5.86 4.56
N ARG A 34 10.95 -6.22 3.27
CA ARG A 34 9.81 -6.31 2.35
C ARG A 34 8.67 -7.19 2.87
N GLU A 35 8.96 -8.26 3.62
CA GLU A 35 7.92 -9.08 4.24
C GLU A 35 7.12 -8.31 5.29
N TYR A 36 7.76 -7.39 6.02
CA TYR A 36 7.10 -6.54 7.01
C TYR A 36 6.25 -5.47 6.33
N VAL A 37 6.71 -4.91 5.21
CA VAL A 37 5.92 -3.99 4.39
C VAL A 37 4.62 -4.69 3.96
N ARG A 38 4.71 -5.94 3.50
CA ARG A 38 3.52 -6.73 3.11
C ARG A 38 2.56 -7.12 4.26
N ARG A 39 2.91 -6.90 5.53
CA ARG A 39 2.03 -7.24 6.66
C ARG A 39 0.82 -6.31 6.77
N PHE A 40 0.91 -5.12 6.18
CA PHE A 40 -0.15 -4.14 6.24
C PHE A 40 -1.03 -4.18 4.99
N HIS A 41 -2.25 -3.65 5.12
CA HIS A 41 -3.05 -3.21 3.97
C HIS A 41 -2.88 -1.70 3.81
N TYR A 42 -3.01 -1.20 2.60
CA TYR A 42 -2.80 0.20 2.22
C TYR A 42 -4.02 0.70 1.47
N ASP A 43 -4.47 1.94 1.71
CA ASP A 43 -5.34 2.56 0.70
C ASP A 43 -4.50 2.99 -0.52
N TYR A 44 -5.16 3.49 -1.57
CA TYR A 44 -4.49 3.96 -2.78
C TYR A 44 -4.32 5.49 -2.84
N LEU A 45 -4.62 6.25 -1.78
CA LEU A 45 -4.73 7.71 -1.82
C LEU A 45 -3.37 8.42 -1.81
N ASN A 46 -2.58 8.18 -2.84
CA ASN A 46 -1.29 8.83 -3.09
C ASN A 46 -1.34 9.81 -4.29
N TYR A 47 -2.48 9.88 -5.00
CA TYR A 47 -2.78 10.83 -6.10
C TYR A 47 -1.82 10.79 -7.29
N TYR A 48 -0.95 9.79 -7.40
CA TYR A 48 -0.07 9.57 -8.54
C TYR A 48 -0.10 8.10 -9.00
N PRO A 49 -0.70 7.79 -10.18
CA PRO A 49 -0.93 6.41 -10.61
C PRO A 49 0.31 5.53 -10.61
N GLU A 50 1.46 6.09 -10.97
CA GLU A 50 2.73 5.34 -10.98
C GLU A 50 3.24 5.03 -9.57
N ALA A 51 2.95 5.87 -8.56
CA ALA A 51 3.19 5.53 -7.16
C ALA A 51 2.28 4.39 -6.71
N LEU A 52 1.03 4.33 -7.17
CA LEU A 52 0.14 3.20 -6.89
C LEU A 52 0.65 1.92 -7.59
N ARG A 53 1.11 1.99 -8.85
CA ARG A 53 1.74 0.84 -9.53
C ARG A 53 2.95 0.32 -8.77
N PHE A 54 3.83 1.23 -8.34
CA PHE A 54 4.98 0.88 -7.52
C PHE A 54 4.56 0.22 -6.20
N LEU A 55 3.58 0.78 -5.50
CA LEU A 55 3.07 0.18 -4.27
C LEU A 55 2.52 -1.23 -4.53
N ILE A 56 1.71 -1.41 -5.58
CA ILE A 56 1.19 -2.73 -5.99
C ILE A 56 2.34 -3.70 -6.31
N SER A 57 3.41 -3.27 -6.99
CA SER A 57 4.55 -4.15 -7.28
C SER A 57 5.31 -4.58 -6.03
N GLU A 58 5.32 -3.75 -4.99
CA GLU A 58 5.99 -4.06 -3.72
C GLU A 58 5.12 -4.94 -2.80
N VAL A 59 3.84 -4.61 -2.67
CA VAL A 59 2.96 -5.26 -1.66
C VAL A 59 1.89 -6.19 -2.23
N GLY A 60 1.76 -6.25 -3.56
CA GLY A 60 0.73 -7.03 -4.24
C GLY A 60 -0.66 -6.39 -4.20
N PRO A 61 -1.52 -6.68 -5.19
CA PRO A 61 -2.88 -6.16 -5.24
C PRO A 61 -3.73 -6.66 -4.07
N ASP A 62 -3.39 -7.80 -3.44
CA ASP A 62 -4.06 -8.35 -2.26
C ASP A 62 -3.92 -7.49 -0.99
N ARG A 63 -3.04 -6.49 -1.02
CA ARG A 63 -2.76 -5.58 0.10
C ARG A 63 -3.27 -4.17 -0.11
N ILE A 64 -3.92 -3.87 -1.24
CA ILE A 64 -4.50 -2.54 -1.48
C ILE A 64 -6.00 -2.58 -1.20
N VAL A 65 -6.52 -1.61 -0.47
CA VAL A 65 -7.95 -1.45 -0.19
C VAL A 65 -8.44 -0.12 -0.77
N ILE A 66 -9.72 -0.06 -1.08
CA ILE A 66 -10.37 1.20 -1.46
C ILE A 66 -10.33 2.21 -0.30
N GLY A 67 -10.09 3.48 -0.63
CA GLY A 67 -10.08 4.58 0.31
C GLY A 67 -10.56 5.87 -0.34
N THR A 68 -11.32 6.67 0.40
CA THR A 68 -11.96 7.90 -0.12
C THR A 68 -11.50 9.18 0.55
N ASP A 69 -10.99 9.09 1.78
CA ASP A 69 -10.75 10.23 2.68
C ASP A 69 -12.00 11.15 2.78
N LEU A 70 -13.19 10.53 2.82
CA LEU A 70 -14.47 11.23 2.77
C LEU A 70 -14.59 12.30 3.86
N PHE A 71 -15.02 13.50 3.47
CA PHE A 71 -15.13 14.72 4.30
C PHE A 71 -13.80 15.39 4.70
N ALA A 72 -12.66 14.92 4.20
CA ALA A 72 -11.38 15.60 4.34
C ALA A 72 -11.08 16.50 3.13
N ALA A 73 -10.10 17.40 3.26
CA ALA A 73 -9.66 18.31 2.20
C ALA A 73 -9.03 17.60 0.97
N ARG A 74 -8.80 16.29 1.07
CA ARG A 74 -8.14 15.45 0.07
C ARG A 74 -9.04 14.29 -0.36
N ASP A 75 -10.35 14.44 -0.20
CA ASP A 75 -11.31 13.46 -0.65
C ASP A 75 -11.23 13.22 -2.16
N ILE A 76 -11.79 12.09 -2.59
CA ILE A 76 -11.90 11.75 -4.01
C ILE A 76 -13.36 11.50 -4.36
N GLU A 77 -13.86 12.29 -5.31
CA GLU A 77 -15.26 12.24 -5.75
C GLU A 77 -15.59 10.91 -6.45
N TYR A 78 -14.65 10.40 -7.26
CA TYR A 78 -14.79 9.16 -8.04
C TYR A 78 -13.73 8.15 -7.61
N PRO A 79 -13.90 7.44 -6.48
CA PRO A 79 -12.86 6.58 -5.91
C PRO A 79 -12.38 5.47 -6.86
N ASN A 80 -13.31 4.88 -7.62
CA ASN A 80 -12.97 3.78 -8.53
C ASN A 80 -12.14 4.26 -9.72
N SER A 81 -12.41 5.46 -10.25
CA SER A 81 -11.83 5.94 -11.50
C SER A 81 -10.31 6.05 -11.41
N TYR A 82 -9.79 6.32 -10.21
CA TYR A 82 -8.36 6.39 -9.96
C TYR A 82 -7.65 5.05 -10.16
N VAL A 83 -8.23 3.96 -9.64
CA VAL A 83 -7.67 2.60 -9.77
C VAL A 83 -7.90 2.05 -11.17
N GLU A 84 -9.05 2.36 -11.79
CA GLU A 84 -9.42 1.91 -13.14
C GLU A 84 -8.42 2.40 -14.20
N GLN A 85 -7.85 3.60 -14.04
CA GLN A 85 -6.80 4.15 -14.92
C GLN A 85 -5.56 3.25 -15.02
N LEU A 86 -5.31 2.38 -14.04
CA LEU A 86 -4.15 1.51 -14.06
C LEU A 86 -4.27 0.34 -15.05
N ASN A 87 -5.46 0.08 -15.60
CA ASN A 87 -5.72 -1.04 -16.52
C ASN A 87 -5.23 -2.39 -15.95
N LEU A 88 -5.47 -2.63 -14.66
CA LEU A 88 -5.09 -3.87 -13.97
C LEU A 88 -5.94 -5.05 -14.46
N PRO A 89 -5.46 -6.29 -14.32
CA PRO A 89 -6.29 -7.48 -14.53
C PRO A 89 -7.58 -7.40 -13.72
N ALA A 90 -8.71 -7.83 -14.30
CA ALA A 90 -10.03 -7.72 -13.66
C ALA A 90 -10.08 -8.33 -12.24
N LYS A 91 -9.36 -9.44 -12.02
CA LYS A 91 -9.22 -10.08 -10.71
C LYS A 91 -8.56 -9.17 -9.66
N ASP A 92 -7.58 -8.38 -10.07
CA ASP A 92 -6.83 -7.51 -9.17
C ASP A 92 -7.66 -6.26 -8.86
N LEU A 93 -8.34 -5.71 -9.87
CA LEU A 93 -9.27 -4.60 -9.68
C LEU A 93 -10.41 -4.96 -8.71
N GLU A 94 -10.97 -6.17 -8.80
CA GLU A 94 -12.00 -6.65 -7.87
C GLU A 94 -11.47 -6.73 -6.43
N LEU A 95 -10.27 -7.30 -6.25
CA LEU A 95 -9.63 -7.37 -4.94
C LEU A 95 -9.47 -5.97 -4.33
N ILE A 96 -8.97 -5.01 -5.10
CA ILE A 96 -8.69 -3.66 -4.60
C ILE A 96 -9.98 -2.92 -4.24
N LEU A 97 -10.97 -2.92 -5.14
CA LEU A 97 -12.20 -2.15 -4.95
C LEU A 97 -13.15 -2.77 -3.91
N ARG A 98 -13.08 -4.09 -3.68
CA ARG A 98 -14.06 -4.80 -2.85
C ARG A 98 -13.45 -5.93 -2.02
N GLY A 99 -12.81 -6.91 -2.67
CA GLY A 99 -12.46 -8.18 -2.04
C GLY A 99 -11.56 -8.05 -0.80
N ASN A 100 -10.57 -7.16 -0.84
CA ASN A 100 -9.64 -6.94 0.26
C ASN A 100 -10.31 -6.26 1.45
N ALA A 101 -11.16 -5.24 1.20
CA ALA A 101 -11.89 -4.56 2.27
C ALA A 101 -12.86 -5.53 2.98
N LYS A 102 -13.61 -6.34 2.22
CA LYS A 102 -14.49 -7.38 2.78
C LYS A 102 -13.72 -8.36 3.67
N ARG A 103 -12.60 -8.89 3.17
CA ARG A 103 -11.77 -9.83 3.93
C ARG A 103 -11.17 -9.20 5.20
N LEU A 104 -10.65 -7.97 5.09
CA LEU A 104 -10.00 -7.27 6.20
C LEU A 104 -11.00 -6.89 7.30
N LEU A 105 -12.15 -6.36 6.91
CA LEU A 105 -13.17 -5.83 7.82
C LEU A 105 -14.24 -6.86 8.21
N ARG A 106 -14.20 -8.06 7.64
CA ARG A 106 -15.15 -9.16 7.87
C ARG A 106 -16.60 -8.74 7.55
N LEU A 107 -16.79 -8.15 6.37
CA LEU A 107 -18.08 -7.71 5.82
C LEU A 107 -18.74 -8.76 4.93
#